data_AF-A0A1C2FX06-F1
#
_entry.id   AF-A0A1C2FX06-F1
#
_cell.length_a   1.000
_cell.length_b   1.000
_cell.length_c   1.000
_cell.angle_alpha   90.00
_cell.angle_beta   90.00
_cell.angle_gamma   90.00
#
_symmetry.space_group_name_H-M   'P 1'
#
loop_
_entity.id
_entity.type
_entity.pdbx_description
1 polymer ?
#
loop_
_entity_poly.entity_id
_entity_poly.type
_entity_poly.pdbx_seq_one_letter_code
_entity_poly.pdbx_strand_id
1 'polypeptide(L)'
;MDTRIYTRCGRMVDLRRPCVADIKPEAMMESLLYITRFTGHAGAYSVAQHSVLVACFVARLTDSADLFAEALYHDLHEAYVGDVASPLKSLLPDYQVIEESWRLMTAQVLGLPKVPSPLVRRADRAVCAVEMRDLMPRAAQDWAQVLGVKRTDIHGVREICGGSRIRPWTVDQTRETVRDAMAVARRAKPASPPSCFGAVP
;
A
#
# COMPACT_ATOMS: atom_id res chain seq x y z
N MET A 1 -11.46 11.45 -24.48
CA MET A 1 -11.37 10.03 -24.10
C MET A 1 -12.11 9.84 -22.79
N ASP A 2 -12.79 8.71 -22.64
CA ASP A 2 -13.44 8.35 -21.37
C ASP A 2 -12.37 8.08 -20.30
N THR A 3 -12.59 8.60 -19.10
CA THR A 3 -11.66 8.51 -17.95
C THR A 3 -12.20 7.61 -16.85
N ARG A 4 -13.30 6.89 -17.14
CA ARG A 4 -14.03 6.10 -16.16
C ARG A 4 -13.74 4.62 -16.29
N ILE A 5 -13.71 3.94 -15.15
CA ILE A 5 -13.62 2.47 -15.07
C ILE A 5 -14.82 1.89 -14.33
N TYR A 6 -15.14 0.62 -14.61
CA TYR A 6 -16.11 -0.14 -13.83
C TYR A 6 -15.39 -1.03 -12.83
N THR A 7 -15.82 -0.96 -11.57
CA THR A 7 -15.32 -1.83 -10.51
C THR A 7 -16.11 -3.13 -10.47
N ARG A 8 -15.54 -4.16 -9.82
CA ARG A 8 -16.21 -5.46 -9.63
C ARG A 8 -17.55 -5.36 -8.87
N CYS A 9 -17.74 -4.32 -8.06
CA CYS A 9 -19.00 -4.06 -7.35
C CYS A 9 -20.02 -3.26 -8.20
N GLY A 10 -19.77 -3.10 -9.51
CA GLY A 10 -20.69 -2.45 -10.44
C GLY A 10 -20.69 -0.92 -10.36
N ARG A 11 -19.68 -0.31 -9.71
CA ARG A 11 -19.56 1.15 -9.64
C ARG A 11 -18.74 1.67 -10.82
N MET A 12 -19.14 2.83 -11.33
CA MET A 12 -18.37 3.59 -12.29
C MET A 12 -17.57 4.66 -11.56
N VAL A 13 -16.25 4.68 -11.75
CA VAL A 13 -15.31 5.57 -11.05
C VAL A 13 -14.58 6.42 -12.08
N ASP A 14 -14.59 7.74 -11.93
CA ASP A 14 -13.82 8.67 -12.77
C ASP A 14 -12.41 8.86 -12.19
N LEU A 15 -11.40 8.39 -12.91
CA LEU A 15 -10.01 8.43 -12.45
C LEU A 15 -9.48 9.85 -12.25
N ARG A 16 -10.07 10.87 -12.87
CA ARG A 16 -9.64 12.27 -12.69
C ARG A 16 -10.28 12.96 -11.50
N ARG A 17 -11.34 12.38 -10.93
CA ARG A 17 -12.18 13.04 -9.93
C ARG A 17 -12.47 12.07 -8.79
N PRO A 18 -11.46 11.72 -7.98
CA PRO A 18 -11.68 10.89 -6.80
C PRO A 18 -12.73 11.52 -5.90
N CYS A 19 -13.64 10.69 -5.37
CA CYS A 19 -14.65 11.15 -4.41
C CYS A 19 -14.74 10.21 -3.21
N VAL A 20 -15.28 10.73 -2.10
CA VAL A 20 -15.42 9.98 -0.84
C VAL A 20 -16.23 8.69 -1.02
N ALA A 21 -17.22 8.69 -1.93
CA ALA A 21 -18.05 7.52 -2.17
C ALA A 21 -17.30 6.37 -2.85
N ASP A 22 -16.16 6.63 -3.47
CA ASP A 22 -15.34 5.62 -4.15
C ASP A 22 -14.33 4.96 -3.21
N ILE A 23 -13.98 5.59 -2.09
CA ILE A 23 -13.05 5.01 -1.13
C ILE A 23 -13.76 3.94 -0.31
N LYS A 24 -13.56 2.68 -0.71
CA LYS A 24 -14.07 1.47 -0.07
C LYS A 24 -12.90 0.53 0.21
N PRO A 25 -12.26 0.62 1.39
CA PRO A 25 -11.01 -0.08 1.68
C PRO A 25 -11.05 -1.57 1.40
N GLU A 26 -12.15 -2.24 1.73
CA GLU A 26 -12.31 -3.67 1.53
C GLU A 26 -12.33 -4.03 0.04
N ALA A 27 -13.02 -3.23 -0.78
CA ALA A 27 -13.10 -3.45 -2.23
C ALA A 27 -11.81 -3.06 -2.95
N MET A 28 -11.16 -1.98 -2.50
CA MET A 28 -9.86 -1.54 -3.01
C MET A 28 -8.77 -2.57 -2.67
N MET A 29 -8.74 -3.06 -1.43
CA MET A 29 -7.84 -4.16 -1.03
C MET A 29 -8.07 -5.41 -1.85
N GLU A 30 -9.32 -5.83 -2.08
CA GLU A 30 -9.64 -6.97 -2.95
C GLU A 30 -9.10 -6.76 -4.37
N SER A 31 -9.07 -5.53 -4.89
CA SER A 31 -8.43 -5.23 -6.19
C SER A 31 -6.91 -5.41 -6.13
N LEU A 32 -6.28 -4.96 -5.04
CA LEU A 32 -4.83 -5.08 -4.84
C LEU A 32 -4.34 -6.53 -4.73
N LEU A 33 -5.21 -7.50 -4.44
CA LEU A 33 -4.86 -8.94 -4.52
C LEU A 33 -4.48 -9.36 -5.94
N TYR A 34 -4.98 -8.65 -6.96
CA TYR A 34 -4.81 -8.99 -8.38
C TYR A 34 -3.85 -8.05 -9.11
N ILE A 35 -3.51 -6.90 -8.52
CA ILE A 35 -2.50 -5.99 -9.06
C ILE A 35 -1.13 -6.50 -8.62
N THR A 36 -0.34 -6.93 -9.60
CA THR A 36 1.00 -7.48 -9.37
C THR A 36 2.04 -6.38 -9.39
N ARG A 37 3.02 -6.50 -8.49
CA ARG A 37 4.17 -5.60 -8.44
C ARG A 37 5.23 -5.98 -9.46
N PHE A 38 6.17 -5.06 -9.66
CA PHE A 38 7.30 -5.24 -10.58
C PHE A 38 6.85 -5.51 -12.01
N THR A 39 5.76 -4.87 -12.42
CA THR A 39 5.13 -5.04 -13.74
C THR A 39 4.90 -6.50 -14.12
N GLY A 40 4.61 -7.36 -13.13
CA GLY A 40 4.37 -8.79 -13.30
C GLY A 40 5.62 -9.68 -13.41
N HIS A 41 6.84 -9.12 -13.38
CA HIS A 41 8.07 -9.92 -13.46
C HIS A 41 8.35 -10.75 -12.19
N ALA A 42 7.66 -10.46 -11.09
CA ALA A 42 7.68 -11.25 -9.85
C ALA A 42 6.58 -12.32 -9.78
N GLY A 43 5.92 -12.64 -10.91
CA GLY A 43 4.78 -13.55 -10.93
C GLY A 43 3.58 -12.96 -10.19
N ALA A 44 2.97 -13.75 -9.30
CA ALA A 44 1.75 -13.37 -8.58
C ALA A 44 1.99 -12.46 -7.34
N TYR A 45 3.18 -11.87 -7.20
CA TYR A 45 3.49 -11.01 -6.05
C TYR A 45 2.66 -9.73 -6.11
N SER A 46 1.69 -9.59 -5.20
CA SER A 46 0.65 -8.57 -5.27
C SER A 46 0.98 -7.32 -4.42
N VAL A 47 0.37 -6.19 -4.78
CA VAL A 47 0.44 -4.95 -3.98
C VAL A 47 -0.14 -5.18 -2.57
N ALA A 48 -1.16 -6.02 -2.45
CA ALA A 48 -1.73 -6.38 -1.16
C ALA A 48 -0.74 -7.14 -0.27
N GLN A 49 0.01 -8.10 -0.83
CA GLN A 49 1.06 -8.80 -0.07
C GLN A 49 2.16 -7.84 0.39
N HIS A 50 2.61 -6.94 -0.48
CA HIS A 50 3.55 -5.89 -0.13
C HIS A 50 3.04 -5.05 1.04
N SER A 51 1.82 -4.50 0.93
CA SER A 51 1.20 -3.65 1.95
C SER A 51 1.12 -4.33 3.33
N VAL A 52 0.77 -5.63 3.36
CA VAL A 52 0.76 -6.41 4.59
C VAL A 52 2.16 -6.57 5.19
N LEU A 53 3.18 -6.85 4.37
CA LEU A 53 4.55 -6.99 4.86
C LEU A 53 5.10 -5.66 5.41
N VAL A 54 4.76 -4.53 4.78
CA VAL A 54 5.09 -3.19 5.29
C VAL A 54 4.43 -2.96 6.65
N ALA A 55 3.15 -3.29 6.80
CA ALA A 55 2.44 -3.18 8.07
C ALA A 55 3.03 -4.08 9.17
N CYS A 56 3.36 -5.34 8.86
CA CYS A 56 4.03 -6.25 9.79
C CYS A 56 5.41 -5.74 10.21
N PHE A 57 6.16 -5.14 9.29
CA PHE A 57 7.46 -4.56 9.64
C PHE A 57 7.30 -3.32 10.53
N VAL A 58 6.29 -2.47 10.28
CA VAL A 58 5.97 -1.35 11.18
C VAL A 58 5.57 -1.86 12.58
N ALA A 59 4.74 -2.90 12.68
CA ALA A 59 4.36 -3.51 13.96
C ALA A 59 5.57 -4.04 14.76
N ARG A 60 6.64 -4.47 14.07
CA ARG A 60 7.90 -4.85 14.72
C ARG A 60 8.66 -3.65 15.29
N LEU A 61 8.50 -2.47 14.70
CA LEU A 61 9.22 -1.25 15.07
C LEU A 61 8.48 -0.41 16.11
N THR A 62 7.15 -0.54 16.20
CA THR A 62 6.31 0.26 17.10
C THR A 62 4.96 -0.41 17.34
N ASP A 63 4.38 -0.20 18.53
CA ASP A 63 3.01 -0.60 18.88
C ASP A 63 1.94 0.40 18.38
N SER A 64 2.32 1.35 17.52
CA SER A 64 1.39 2.37 17.02
C SER A 64 0.39 1.78 16.02
N ALA A 65 -0.85 1.68 16.51
CA ALA A 65 -2.07 1.43 15.77
C ALA A 65 -2.22 2.28 14.48
N ASP A 66 -1.97 3.59 14.58
CA ASP A 66 -2.11 4.52 13.46
C ASP A 66 -1.04 4.30 12.40
N LEU A 67 0.22 4.07 12.81
CA LEU A 67 1.31 3.78 11.88
C LEU A 67 1.12 2.42 11.20
N PHE A 68 0.55 1.43 11.90
CA PHE A 68 0.16 0.16 11.30
C PHE A 68 -0.91 0.34 10.22
N ALA A 69 -1.96 1.12 10.50
CA ALA A 69 -3.02 1.40 9.54
C ALA A 69 -2.51 2.21 8.34
N GLU A 70 -1.65 3.20 8.58
CA GLU A 70 -1.00 3.97 7.51
C GLU A 70 -0.16 3.06 6.61
N ALA A 71 0.66 2.18 7.19
CA ALA A 71 1.46 1.20 6.45
C ALA A 71 0.60 0.23 5.64
N LEU A 72 -0.50 -0.26 6.21
CA LEU A 72 -1.39 -1.18 5.50
C LEU A 72 -2.08 -0.51 4.32
N TYR A 73 -2.47 0.76 4.43
CA TYR A 73 -3.28 1.45 3.41
C TYR A 73 -2.48 2.40 2.51
N HIS A 74 -1.14 2.47 2.62
CA HIS A 74 -0.35 3.46 1.89
C HIS A 74 -0.50 3.36 0.35
N ASP A 75 -0.53 2.14 -0.19
CA ASP A 75 -0.71 1.85 -1.62
C ASP A 75 -2.17 1.58 -2.01
N LEU A 76 -3.14 1.81 -1.11
CA LEU A 76 -4.55 1.51 -1.37
C LEU A 76 -5.09 2.22 -2.62
N HIS A 77 -4.58 3.42 -2.89
CA HIS A 77 -4.92 4.24 -4.05
C HIS A 77 -4.58 3.57 -5.40
N GLU A 78 -3.60 2.66 -5.44
CA GLU A 78 -3.22 1.88 -6.64
C GLU A 78 -4.35 0.97 -7.13
N ALA A 79 -5.37 0.69 -6.31
CA ALA A 79 -6.56 -0.02 -6.74
C ALA A 79 -7.29 0.65 -7.92
N TYR A 80 -7.14 1.97 -8.07
CA TYR A 80 -7.73 2.75 -9.15
C TYR A 80 -6.73 3.19 -10.21
N VAL A 81 -5.51 3.54 -9.81
CA VAL A 81 -4.50 4.12 -10.72
C VAL A 81 -3.42 3.13 -11.17
N GLY A 82 -3.38 1.93 -10.58
CA GLY A 82 -2.41 0.88 -10.86
C GLY A 82 -1.06 1.07 -10.16
N ASP A 83 -0.30 -0.02 -10.05
CA ASP A 83 1.12 0.02 -9.64
C ASP A 83 1.97 0.41 -10.86
N VAL A 84 2.46 1.64 -10.88
CA VAL A 84 3.33 2.14 -11.96
C VAL A 84 4.77 2.18 -11.49
N ALA A 85 5.63 1.38 -12.14
CA ALA A 85 7.05 1.30 -11.83
C ALA A 85 7.70 2.69 -11.79
N SER A 86 8.48 2.96 -10.74
CA SER A 86 9.09 4.26 -10.46
C SER A 86 9.82 4.92 -11.64
N PRO A 87 10.58 4.18 -12.49
CA PRO A 87 11.23 4.78 -13.66
C PRO A 87 10.25 5.27 -14.73
N LEU A 88 9.11 4.61 -14.91
CA LEU A 88 8.07 5.07 -15.83
C LEU A 88 7.29 6.24 -15.22
N LYS A 89 6.97 6.15 -13.93
CA LYS A 89 6.26 7.20 -13.19
C LYS A 89 6.95 8.55 -13.28
N SER A 90 8.29 8.60 -13.26
CA SER A 90 9.05 9.85 -13.40
C SER A 90 8.87 10.56 -14.75
N LEU A 91 8.40 9.83 -15.77
CA LEU A 91 8.15 10.34 -17.12
C LEU A 91 6.68 10.75 -17.35
N LEU A 92 5.81 10.58 -16.35
CA LEU A 92 4.36 10.75 -16.48
C LEU A 92 3.82 11.83 -15.51
N PRO A 93 3.96 13.13 -15.81
CA PRO A 93 3.53 14.21 -14.91
C PRO A 93 2.01 14.20 -14.65
N ASP A 94 1.19 13.99 -15.68
CA ASP A 94 -0.28 13.94 -15.52
C ASP A 94 -0.71 12.78 -14.62
N TYR A 95 -0.02 11.63 -14.72
CA TYR A 95 -0.25 10.48 -13.84
C TYR A 95 0.07 10.83 -12.38
N GLN A 96 1.19 11.50 -12.11
CA GLN A 96 1.57 11.87 -10.74
C GLN A 96 0.53 12.78 -10.08
N VAL A 97 -0.07 13.70 -10.83
CA VAL A 97 -1.16 14.56 -10.33
C VAL A 97 -2.41 13.73 -10.00
N ILE A 98 -2.77 12.80 -10.89
CA ILE A 98 -3.94 11.92 -10.70
C ILE A 98 -3.73 11.01 -9.50
N GLU A 99 -2.60 10.31 -9.43
CA GLU A 99 -2.25 9.40 -8.34
C GLU A 99 -2.21 10.13 -6.99
N GLU A 100 -1.60 11.31 -6.92
CA GLU A 100 -1.58 12.11 -5.69
C GLU A 100 -2.99 12.51 -5.24
N SER A 101 -3.88 12.84 -6.18
CA SER A 101 -5.28 13.15 -5.85
C SER A 101 -6.02 11.96 -5.23
N TRP A 102 -5.78 10.74 -5.74
CA TRP A 102 -6.32 9.51 -5.17
C TRP A 102 -5.70 9.18 -3.81
N ARG A 103 -4.38 9.35 -3.66
CA ARG A 103 -3.67 9.15 -2.41
C ARG A 103 -4.19 10.08 -1.31
N LEU A 104 -4.35 11.37 -1.62
CA LEU A 104 -4.87 12.37 -0.68
C LEU A 104 -6.34 12.12 -0.32
N MET A 105 -7.20 11.77 -1.29
CA MET A 105 -8.59 11.41 -1.01
C MET A 105 -8.68 10.16 -0.11
N THR A 106 -7.87 9.14 -0.41
CA THR A 106 -7.78 7.92 0.39
C THR A 106 -7.33 8.23 1.81
N ALA A 107 -6.27 9.04 1.96
CA ALA A 107 -5.77 9.46 3.27
C ALA A 107 -6.84 10.24 4.06
N GLN A 108 -7.55 11.16 3.41
CA GLN A 108 -8.62 11.92 4.04
C GLN A 108 -9.74 11.01 4.55
N VAL A 109 -10.27 10.11 3.72
CA VAL A 109 -11.37 9.21 4.12
C VAL A 109 -10.95 8.25 5.21
N LEU A 110 -9.69 7.82 5.20
CA LEU A 110 -9.15 6.89 6.20
C LEU A 110 -8.50 7.58 7.40
N GLY A 111 -8.54 8.91 7.51
CA GLY A 111 -7.90 9.63 8.61
C GLY A 111 -6.40 9.37 8.72
N LEU A 112 -5.73 9.11 7.59
CA LEU A 112 -4.28 8.92 7.50
C LEU A 112 -3.59 10.28 7.31
N PRO A 113 -2.29 10.40 7.66
CA PRO A 113 -1.58 11.66 7.45
C PRO A 113 -1.47 11.99 5.97
N LYS A 114 -1.64 13.28 5.64
CA LYS A 114 -1.45 13.78 4.26
C LYS A 114 -0.04 13.55 3.74
N VAL A 115 0.96 13.66 4.63
CA VAL A 115 2.36 13.39 4.33
C VAL A 115 2.73 12.05 4.95
N PRO A 116 3.21 11.06 4.16
CA PRO A 116 3.57 9.76 4.70
C PRO A 116 4.63 9.85 5.79
N SER A 117 4.36 9.19 6.91
CA SER A 117 5.21 9.11 8.09
C SER A 117 6.61 8.60 7.73
N PRO A 118 7.68 9.17 8.28
CA PRO A 118 9.04 8.71 8.01
C PRO A 118 9.25 7.22 8.31
N LEU A 119 8.57 6.69 9.33
CA LEU A 119 8.64 5.26 9.69
C LEU A 119 8.01 4.37 8.60
N VAL A 120 6.83 4.73 8.10
CA VAL A 120 6.13 3.97 7.04
C VAL A 120 6.94 4.01 5.74
N ARG A 121 7.48 5.18 5.37
CA ARG A 121 8.36 5.33 4.20
C ARG A 121 9.64 4.50 4.32
N ARG A 122 10.23 4.43 5.52
CA ARG A 122 11.39 3.58 5.80
C ARG A 122 11.02 2.10 5.68
N ALA A 123 9.85 1.71 6.18
CA ALA A 123 9.36 0.35 6.13
C ALA A 123 9.10 -0.11 4.69
N ASP A 124 8.35 0.68 3.91
CA ASP A 124 8.10 0.43 2.48
C ASP A 124 9.40 0.16 1.71
N ARG A 125 10.37 1.08 1.82
CA ARG A 125 11.69 0.93 1.18
C ARG A 125 12.43 -0.34 1.64
N ALA A 126 12.35 -0.66 2.93
CA ALA A 126 13.02 -1.85 3.46
C ALA A 126 12.40 -3.14 2.92
N VAL A 127 11.06 -3.22 2.86
CA VAL A 127 10.37 -4.39 2.29
C VAL A 127 10.65 -4.47 0.78
N CYS A 128 10.55 -3.36 0.04
CA CYS A 128 10.89 -3.30 -1.39
C CYS A 128 12.32 -3.78 -1.69
N ALA A 129 13.31 -3.39 -0.88
CA ALA A 129 14.69 -3.87 -1.04
C ALA A 129 14.81 -5.40 -0.85
N VAL A 130 14.06 -5.98 0.09
CA VAL A 130 14.04 -7.43 0.34
C VAL A 130 13.28 -8.18 -0.76
N GLU A 131 12.17 -7.62 -1.24
CA GLU A 131 11.41 -8.13 -2.38
C GLU A 131 12.29 -8.24 -3.63
N MET A 132 13.01 -7.18 -3.98
CA MET A 132 13.92 -7.18 -5.13
C MET A 132 15.01 -8.24 -4.99
N ARG A 133 15.58 -8.42 -3.78
CA ARG A 133 16.56 -9.48 -3.51
C ARG A 133 15.98 -10.88 -3.69
N ASP A 134 14.74 -11.09 -3.26
CA ASP A 134 14.14 -12.42 -3.17
C ASP A 134 13.42 -12.86 -4.44
N LEU A 135 12.80 -11.92 -5.15
CA LEU A 135 11.90 -12.19 -6.27
C LEU A 135 12.56 -11.94 -7.63
N MET A 136 13.56 -11.06 -7.72
CA MET A 136 14.24 -10.79 -8.99
C MET A 136 15.49 -11.67 -9.16
N PRO A 137 15.69 -12.30 -10.33
CA PRO A 137 16.90 -13.06 -10.61
C PRO A 137 18.12 -12.14 -10.58
N ARG A 138 19.08 -12.42 -9.69
CA ARG A 138 20.34 -11.68 -9.46
C ARG A 138 20.18 -10.19 -9.78
N ALA A 139 19.52 -9.45 -8.89
CA ALA A 139 19.49 -7.99 -8.97
C ALA A 139 20.92 -7.48 -9.23
N ALA A 140 21.17 -6.92 -10.42
CA ALA A 140 22.48 -6.41 -10.82
C ALA A 140 22.95 -5.24 -9.92
N GLN A 141 22.07 -4.78 -9.03
CA GLN A 141 22.22 -3.62 -8.18
C GLN A 141 21.80 -3.96 -6.74
N ASP A 142 22.54 -3.42 -5.77
CA ASP A 142 22.17 -3.50 -4.36
C ASP A 142 21.01 -2.51 -4.09
N TRP A 143 19.78 -3.01 -4.14
CA TRP A 143 18.58 -2.20 -3.90
C TRP A 143 18.52 -1.62 -2.49
N ALA A 144 19.18 -2.22 -1.50
CA ALA A 144 19.27 -1.62 -0.17
C ALA A 144 20.10 -0.33 -0.23
N GLN A 145 21.19 -0.33 -0.99
CA GLN A 145 21.98 0.89 -1.23
C GLN A 145 21.18 1.93 -2.02
N VAL A 146 20.51 1.54 -3.11
CA VAL A 146 19.72 2.45 -3.96
C VAL A 146 18.61 3.14 -3.17
N LEU A 147 17.92 2.39 -2.32
CA LEU A 147 16.80 2.90 -1.53
C LEU A 147 17.23 3.54 -0.21
N GLY A 148 18.53 3.52 0.13
CA GLY A 148 19.07 4.06 1.38
C GLY A 148 18.61 3.30 2.61
N VAL A 149 18.43 1.98 2.51
CA VAL A 149 17.93 1.10 3.57
C VAL A 149 19.09 0.59 4.42
N LYS A 150 18.92 0.62 5.75
CA LYS A 150 19.92 0.11 6.69
C LYS A 150 19.91 -1.42 6.71
N ARG A 151 21.07 -2.05 6.92
CA ARG A 151 21.18 -3.53 7.06
C ARG A 151 20.32 -4.08 8.19
N THR A 152 20.12 -3.32 9.26
CA THR A 152 19.23 -3.66 10.38
C THR A 152 17.78 -3.80 9.93
N ASP A 153 17.34 -2.97 8.98
CA ASP A 153 15.96 -3.02 8.47
C ASP A 153 15.78 -4.23 7.56
N ILE A 154 16.78 -4.52 6.73
CA ILE A 154 16.82 -5.76 5.94
C ILE A 154 16.74 -7.00 6.83
N HIS A 155 17.45 -7.00 7.97
CA HIS A 155 17.36 -8.09 8.94
C HIS A 155 15.95 -8.18 9.56
N GLY A 156 15.40 -7.04 9.99
CA GLY A 156 14.05 -6.98 10.57
C GLY A 156 12.95 -7.49 9.64
N VAL A 157 13.03 -7.15 8.35
CA VAL A 157 12.11 -7.67 7.32
C VAL A 157 12.28 -9.18 7.14
N ARG A 158 13.51 -9.72 7.19
CA ARG A 158 13.72 -11.17 7.10
C ARG A 158 13.16 -11.91 8.31
N GLU A 159 13.22 -11.32 9.50
CA GLU A 159 12.69 -11.93 10.72
C GLU A 159 11.16 -12.08 10.66
N ILE A 160 10.43 -11.07 10.16
CA ILE A 160 8.98 -11.21 9.97
C ILE A 160 8.61 -12.26 8.91
N CYS A 161 9.54 -12.59 8.00
CA CYS A 161 9.42 -13.70 7.04
C CYS A 161 9.96 -15.04 7.58
N GLY A 162 10.21 -15.17 8.89
CA GLY A 162 10.74 -16.41 9.50
C GLY A 162 12.13 -16.80 9.00
N GLY A 163 12.95 -15.82 8.58
CA GLY A 163 14.28 -16.03 8.02
C GLY A 163 14.31 -16.54 6.58
N SER A 164 13.15 -16.86 6.00
CA SER A 164 13.01 -17.39 4.64
C SER A 164 13.00 -16.28 3.58
N ARG A 165 13.20 -16.65 2.32
CA ARG A 165 12.99 -15.74 1.19
C ARG A 165 11.49 -15.46 1.02
N ILE A 166 11.14 -14.23 0.66
CA ILE A 166 9.78 -13.88 0.26
C ILE A 166 9.38 -14.74 -0.95
N ARG A 167 8.15 -15.25 -0.92
CA ARG A 167 7.51 -15.93 -2.05
C ARG A 167 6.13 -15.31 -2.28
N PRO A 168 5.68 -15.21 -3.54
CA PRO A 168 4.31 -14.80 -3.84
C PRO A 168 3.32 -15.72 -3.12
N TRP A 169 2.38 -15.13 -2.41
CA TRP A 169 1.25 -15.85 -1.81
C TRP A 169 0.23 -16.20 -2.89
N THR A 170 -0.57 -17.24 -2.64
CA THR A 170 -1.80 -17.42 -3.42
C THR A 170 -2.79 -16.28 -3.12
N VAL A 171 -3.76 -16.08 -4.01
CA VAL A 171 -4.82 -15.10 -3.80
C VAL A 171 -5.58 -15.39 -2.50
N ASP A 172 -5.85 -16.65 -2.17
CA ASP A 172 -6.57 -17.02 -0.95
C ASP A 172 -5.76 -16.76 0.32
N GLN A 173 -4.47 -17.09 0.31
CA GLN A 173 -3.54 -16.76 1.41
C GLN A 173 -3.45 -15.23 1.62
N THR A 174 -3.35 -14.48 0.52
CA THR A 174 -3.32 -13.02 0.56
C THR A 174 -4.62 -12.47 1.13
N ARG A 175 -5.78 -12.98 0.68
CA ARG A 175 -7.09 -12.54 1.16
C ARG A 175 -7.29 -12.78 2.64
N GLU A 176 -6.90 -13.96 3.14
CA GLU A 176 -6.96 -14.29 4.56
C GLU A 176 -6.08 -13.35 5.38
N THR A 177 -4.83 -13.15 4.96
CA THR A 177 -3.88 -12.32 5.69
C THR A 177 -4.26 -10.84 5.67
N VAL A 178 -4.79 -10.33 4.55
CA VAL A 178 -5.34 -8.97 4.44
C VAL A 178 -6.53 -8.79 5.37
N ARG A 179 -7.44 -9.77 5.44
CA ARG A 179 -8.59 -9.72 6.36
C ARG A 179 -8.13 -9.55 7.80
N ASP A 180 -7.14 -10.31 8.22
CA ASP A 180 -6.58 -10.25 9.58
C ASP A 180 -5.88 -8.91 9.84
N ALA A 181 -5.06 -8.44 8.90
CA ALA A 181 -4.40 -7.15 9.00
C ALA A 181 -5.41 -5.99 9.08
N MET A 182 -6.47 -6.01 8.26
CA MET A 182 -7.54 -5.01 8.33
C MET A 182 -8.30 -5.07 9.66
N ALA A 183 -8.48 -6.25 10.25
CA ALA A 183 -9.09 -6.38 11.57
C ALA A 183 -8.22 -5.74 12.66
N VAL A 184 -6.89 -5.90 12.60
CA VAL A 184 -5.94 -5.21 13.49
C VAL A 184 -6.03 -3.70 13.30
N ALA A 185 -5.97 -3.21 12.05
CA ALA A 185 -6.04 -1.79 11.73
C ALA A 185 -7.37 -1.12 12.17
N ARG A 186 -8.47 -1.87 12.25
CA ARG A 186 -9.75 -1.37 12.77
C ARG A 186 -9.79 -1.30 14.30
N ARG A 187 -9.26 -2.30 15.00
CA ARG A 187 -9.19 -2.32 16.48
C ARG A 187 -8.30 -1.21 17.03
N ALA A 188 -7.32 -0.82 16.23
CA ALA A 188 -6.41 0.28 16.43
C ALA A 188 -7.08 1.68 16.49
N LYS A 189 -8.24 1.85 15.84
CA LYS A 189 -8.96 3.13 15.85
C LYS A 189 -10.02 3.16 16.97
N PRO A 190 -10.02 4.16 17.87
CA PRO A 190 -11.16 4.36 18.76
C PRO A 190 -12.43 4.65 17.97
N ALA A 191 -13.57 4.27 18.54
CA ALA A 191 -14.88 4.45 17.93
C ALA A 191 -15.23 5.93 17.73
N SER A 192 -15.65 6.24 16.48
CA SER A 192 -16.39 7.42 16.02
C SER A 192 -15.58 8.63 15.53
N PRO A 193 -15.98 9.24 14.39
CA PRO A 193 -15.48 10.54 13.96
C PRO A 193 -15.97 11.63 14.93
N PRO A 194 -15.27 12.78 15.05
CA PRO A 194 -15.89 13.94 15.67
C PRO A 194 -17.15 14.27 14.86
N SER A 195 -18.27 14.28 15.58
CA SER A 195 -19.56 14.74 15.09
C SER A 195 -19.40 16.07 14.38
N CYS A 196 -20.13 16.23 13.27
CA CYS A 196 -20.40 17.52 12.66
C CYS A 196 -20.74 18.56 13.74
N PHE A 197 -19.86 19.52 13.94
CA PHE A 197 -20.07 20.79 14.63
C PHE A 197 -19.38 21.82 13.73
N GLY A 198 -19.98 22.90 13.28
CA GLY A 198 -21.29 23.50 13.44
C GLY A 198 -21.35 24.66 12.45
N ALA A 199 -22.54 25.22 12.24
CA ALA A 199 -22.78 26.35 11.37
C ALA A 199 -21.74 27.48 11.52
N VAL A 200 -21.25 27.97 10.37
CA VAL A 200 -20.58 29.27 10.28
C VAL A 200 -21.67 30.35 10.42
N PRO A 201 -21.46 31.40 11.23
CA PRO A 201 -22.38 32.55 11.26
C PRO A 201 -22.44 33.29 9.92
#